data_AF-A0A524G1Q4-F1
#
_entry.id   AF-A0A524G1Q4-F1
#
_cell.length_a   1.000
_cell.length_b   1.000
_cell.length_c   1.000
_cell.angle_alpha   90.00
_cell.angle_beta   90.00
_cell.angle_gamma   90.00
#
_symmetry.space_group_name_H-M   'P 1'
#
loop_
_entity.id
_entity.type
_entity.pdbx_description
1 polymer ?
#
loop_
_entity_poly.entity_id
_entity_poly.type
_entity_poly.pdbx_seq_one_letter_code
_entity_poly.pdbx_strand_id
1 'polypeptide(L)'
;MVEAFEIIQAKMVESEGDTVEVDTNKVLVFIVHETNTIYLWRGKNAGISEKLMGTRVAAKLSHKYPRYRIRPISEGSEPAAFTHLIGNPLK
;
A
#
# COMPACT_ATOMS: atom_id res chain seq x y z
N MET A 1 -7.58 9.24 7.98
CA MET A 1 -6.94 8.11 8.69
C MET A 1 -6.30 7.21 7.66
N VAL A 2 -5.01 6.92 7.82
CA VAL A 2 -4.24 6.07 6.93
C VAL A 2 -3.60 4.96 7.75
N GLU A 3 -3.88 3.72 7.40
CA GLU A 3 -3.15 2.55 7.88
C GLU A 3 -2.08 2.19 6.83
N ALA A 4 -0.88 1.78 7.26
CA ALA A 4 0.18 1.33 6.35
C ALA A 4 0.69 -0.06 6.72
N PHE A 5 0.87 -0.89 5.69
CA PHE A 5 1.36 -2.26 5.83
C PHE A 5 2.46 -2.54 4.81
N GLU A 6 3.37 -3.43 5.18
CA GLU A 6 4.41 -3.97 4.32
C GLU A 6 4.15 -5.45 4.02
N ILE A 7 4.47 -5.86 2.79
CA ILE A 7 4.45 -7.27 2.40
C ILE A 7 5.84 -7.87 2.62
N ILE A 8 5.98 -8.71 3.66
CA ILE A 8 7.22 -9.37 4.04
C ILE A 8 6.96 -10.88 4.09
N GLN A 9 7.77 -11.68 3.39
CA GLN A 9 7.71 -13.15 3.43
C GLN A 9 6.29 -13.71 3.29
N ALA A 10 5.57 -13.27 2.25
CA ALA A 10 4.19 -13.68 1.97
C ALA A 10 3.14 -13.26 3.02
N LYS A 11 3.45 -12.34 3.92
CA LYS A 11 2.54 -11.82 4.97
C LYS A 11 2.36 -10.31 4.84
N MET A 12 1.25 -9.81 5.37
CA MET A 12 1.00 -8.38 5.54
C MET A 12 1.29 -8.03 7.00
N VAL A 13 2.26 -7.14 7.22
CA VAL A 13 2.72 -6.69 8.55
C VAL A 13 2.52 -5.19 8.62
N GLU A 14 2.20 -4.65 9.79
CA GLU A 14 2.09 -3.20 9.99
C GLU A 14 3.44 -2.51 9.75
N SER A 15 3.42 -1.32 9.17
CA SER A 15 4.64 -0.56 8.91
C SER A 15 5.19 0.04 10.21
N GLU A 16 6.52 0.09 10.36
CA GLU A 16 7.18 0.60 11.57
C GLU A 16 7.21 2.12 11.68
N GLY A 17 6.87 2.86 10.61
CA GLY A 17 6.95 4.33 10.58
C GLY A 17 5.72 5.03 11.17
N ASP A 18 5.86 6.31 11.48
CA ASP A 18 4.75 7.17 11.95
C ASP A 18 4.07 7.94 10.81
N THR A 19 4.64 7.90 9.60
CA THR A 19 4.13 8.62 8.42
C THR A 19 4.06 7.72 7.20
N VAL A 20 3.34 8.18 6.17
CA VAL A 20 3.28 7.51 4.87
C VAL A 20 4.63 7.65 4.17
N GLU A 21 5.38 6.55 4.10
CA GLU A 21 6.70 6.48 3.44
C GLU A 21 6.72 5.37 2.38
N VAL A 22 7.59 5.52 1.37
CA VAL A 22 7.78 4.53 0.31
C VAL A 22 9.26 4.17 0.15
N ASP A 23 9.53 2.91 -0.21
CA ASP A 23 10.89 2.39 -0.38
C ASP A 23 10.94 1.49 -1.62
N THR A 24 11.89 1.75 -2.53
CA THR A 24 12.04 1.02 -3.80
C THR A 24 12.13 -0.50 -3.67
N ASN A 25 12.55 -1.01 -2.51
CA ASN A 25 12.71 -2.44 -2.24
C ASN A 25 11.45 -3.09 -1.65
N LYS A 26 10.41 -2.31 -1.35
CA LYS A 26 9.22 -2.78 -0.61
C LYS A 26 7.98 -2.85 -1.48
N VAL A 27 7.03 -3.68 -1.05
CA VAL A 27 5.63 -3.62 -1.48
C VAL A 27 4.81 -3.18 -0.30
N LEU A 28 4.10 -2.07 -0.48
CA LEU A 28 3.39 -1.37 0.58
C LEU A 28 1.90 -1.30 0.27
N VAL A 29 1.09 -1.43 1.31
CA VAL A 29 -0.36 -1.32 1.23
C VAL A 29 -0.81 -0.20 2.15
N PHE A 30 -1.48 0.80 1.59
CA PHE A 30 -2.05 1.91 2.36
C PHE A 30 -3.56 1.86 2.29
N ILE A 31 -4.22 1.88 3.44
CA ILE A 31 -5.68 1.95 3.55
C ILE A 31 -6.06 3.38 3.93
N VAL A 32 -6.68 4.10 3.01
CA VAL A 32 -7.07 5.50 3.19
C VAL A 32 -8.59 5.57 3.37
N HIS A 33 -9.03 5.64 4.62
CA HIS A 33 -10.45 5.58 4.95
C HIS A 33 -11.25 6.79 4.46
N GLU A 34 -10.63 7.97 4.44
CA GLU A 34 -11.29 9.21 4.02
C GLU A 34 -11.77 9.16 2.57
N THR A 35 -11.00 8.49 1.70
CA THR A 35 -11.31 8.35 0.27
C THR A 35 -11.79 6.94 -0.08
N ASN A 36 -12.01 6.07 0.91
CA ASN A 36 -12.29 4.64 0.72
C ASN A 36 -11.37 4.02 -0.36
N THR A 37 -10.06 4.24 -0.24
CA THR A 37 -9.08 3.79 -1.25
C THR A 37 -8.02 2.91 -0.62
N ILE A 38 -7.69 1.80 -1.28
CA ILE A 38 -6.57 0.93 -0.92
C ILE A 38 -5.50 1.10 -1.99
N TYR A 39 -4.36 1.66 -1.64
CA TYR A 39 -3.22 1.76 -2.52
C TYR A 39 -2.32 0.55 -2.36
N LEU A 40 -1.99 -0.12 -3.47
CA LEU A 40 -0.95 -1.15 -3.53
C LEU A 40 0.25 -0.56 -4.24
N TRP A 41 1.20 -0.03 -3.49
CA TRP A 41 2.41 0.58 -4.03
C TRP A 41 3.51 -0.49 -4.16
N ARG A 42 4.15 -0.54 -5.33
CA ARG A 42 5.17 -1.54 -5.66
C ARG A 42 6.47 -0.87 -6.03
N GLY A 43 7.46 -1.05 -5.17
CA GLY A 43 8.82 -0.64 -5.43
C GLY A 43 9.40 -1.33 -6.66
N LYS A 44 10.20 -0.59 -7.41
CA LYS A 44 10.87 -1.06 -8.62
C LYS A 44 11.75 -2.27 -8.32
N ASN A 45 12.52 -2.20 -7.24
CA ASN A 45 13.46 -3.24 -6.80
C ASN A 45 12.81 -4.29 -5.89
N ALA A 46 11.55 -4.12 -5.50
CA ALA A 46 10.86 -5.11 -4.69
C ALA A 46 10.76 -6.47 -5.39
N GLY A 47 10.89 -7.55 -4.61
CA GLY A 47 10.91 -8.91 -5.13
C GLY A 47 9.60 -9.31 -5.80
N ILE A 48 9.71 -10.25 -6.76
CA ILE A 48 8.57 -10.72 -7.55
C ILE A 48 7.55 -11.43 -6.65
N SER A 49 8.02 -12.17 -5.65
CA SER A 49 7.17 -12.87 -4.69
C SER A 49 6.30 -11.90 -3.88
N GLU A 50 6.91 -10.81 -3.36
CA GLU A 50 6.19 -9.75 -2.64
C GLU A 50 5.17 -9.05 -3.53
N LYS A 51 5.52 -8.75 -4.79
CA LYS A 51 4.61 -8.13 -5.77
C LYS A 51 3.37 -9.00 -6.05
N LEU A 52 3.57 -10.31 -6.22
CA LEU A 52 2.47 -11.27 -6.40
C LEU A 52 1.63 -11.38 -5.13
N MET A 53 2.27 -11.45 -3.97
CA MET A 53 1.56 -11.52 -2.70
C MET A 53 0.76 -10.24 -2.43
N GLY A 54 1.30 -9.05 -2.70
CA GLY A 54 0.61 -7.79 -2.53
C GLY A 54 -0.69 -7.72 -3.34
N THR A 55 -0.70 -8.32 -4.54
CA THR A 55 -1.93 -8.45 -5.35
C THR A 55 -2.97 -9.33 -4.68
N ARG A 56 -2.56 -10.49 -4.12
CA ARG A 56 -3.45 -11.39 -3.38
C ARG A 56 -4.00 -10.75 -2.11
N VAL A 57 -3.14 -10.02 -1.38
CA VAL A 57 -3.52 -9.29 -0.16
C VAL A 57 -4.52 -8.19 -0.50
N ALA A 58 -4.28 -7.41 -1.55
CA ALA A 58 -5.22 -6.39 -2.01
C ALA A 58 -6.59 -7.01 -2.36
N ALA A 59 -6.62 -8.14 -3.08
CA ALA A 59 -7.86 -8.86 -3.36
C ALA A 59 -8.59 -9.31 -2.08
N LYS A 60 -7.86 -9.84 -1.09
CA LYS A 60 -8.43 -10.19 0.23
C LYS A 60 -9.02 -8.97 0.95
N LEU A 61 -8.34 -7.82 0.87
CA LEU A 61 -8.82 -6.58 1.46
C LEU A 61 -10.09 -6.07 0.78
N SER A 62 -10.34 -6.37 -0.50
CA SER A 62 -11.63 -6.03 -1.12
C SER A 62 -12.82 -6.73 -0.46
N HIS A 63 -12.63 -7.93 0.10
CA HIS A 63 -13.69 -8.61 0.84
C HIS A 63 -13.94 -7.96 2.20
N LYS A 64 -12.88 -7.48 2.87
CA LYS A 64 -12.98 -6.77 4.16
C LYS A 64 -13.56 -5.35 3.98
N TYR A 65 -13.19 -4.68 2.88
CA TYR A 65 -13.59 -3.32 2.54
C TYR A 65 -14.27 -3.28 1.16
N PRO A 66 -15.50 -3.82 1.01
CA PRO A 66 -16.15 -3.99 -0.30
C PRO A 66 -16.48 -2.67 -1.01
N ARG A 67 -16.50 -1.56 -0.29
CA ARG A 67 -16.73 -0.22 -0.85
C ARG A 67 -15.44 0.49 -1.23
N TYR A 68 -14.27 -0.10 -0.95
CA TYR A 68 -12.99 0.56 -1.15
C TYR A 68 -12.45 0.27 -2.54
N ARG A 69 -11.92 1.30 -3.20
CA ARG A 69 -11.30 1.16 -4.51
C ARG A 69 -9.85 0.74 -4.36
N ILE A 70 -9.46 -0.40 -4.95
CA ILE A 70 -8.06 -0.80 -5.04
C ILE A 70 -7.39 -0.02 -6.17
N ARG A 71 -6.24 0.59 -5.88
CA ARG A 71 -5.40 1.32 -6.84
C ARG A 71 -3.97 0.78 -6.80
N PRO A 72 -3.61 -0.12 -7.73
CA PRO A 72 -2.22 -0.52 -7.90
C PRO A 72 -1.38 0.66 -8.40
N ILE A 73 -0.23 0.86 -7.81
CA ILE A 73 0.76 1.88 -8.16
C ILE A 73 2.10 1.17 -8.39
N SER A 74 2.86 1.66 -9.37
CA SER A 74 4.26 1.31 -9.56
C SER A 74 5.10 2.53 -9.20
N GLU A 75 6.26 2.30 -8.59
CA GLU A 75 7.21 3.38 -8.29
C GLU A 75 7.50 4.26 -9.51
N GLY A 76 7.44 5.57 -9.32
CA GLY A 76 7.64 6.57 -10.37
C GLY A 76 6.40 6.82 -11.24
N SER A 77 5.27 6.19 -10.93
CA SER A 77 3.97 6.39 -11.58
C SER A 77 2.87 6.68 -10.56
N GLU A 78 3.25 7.31 -9.44
CA GLU A 78 2.33 7.71 -8.39
C GLU A 78 1.33 8.76 -8.91
N PRO A 79 0.02 8.55 -8.72
CA PRO A 79 -0.95 9.60 -8.99
C PRO A 79 -0.78 10.73 -7.97
N ALA A 80 -1.08 11.97 -8.35
CA ALA A 80 -0.97 13.14 -7.47
C ALA A 80 -1.71 12.97 -6.12
N ALA A 81 -2.87 12.31 -6.14
CA ALA A 81 -3.63 12.00 -4.93
C ALA A 81 -2.86 11.11 -3.93
N PHE A 82 -1.98 10.23 -4.41
CA PHE A 82 -1.10 9.43 -3.55
C PHE A 82 0.12 10.23 -3.11
N THR A 83 0.72 11.02 -4.00
CA THR A 83 1.88 11.86 -3.67
C THR A 83 1.57 12.84 -2.52
N HIS A 84 0.36 13.41 -2.48
CA HIS A 84 -0.09 14.26 -1.36
C HIS A 84 -0.26 13.53 -0.03
N LEU A 85 -0.25 12.20 -0.01
CA LEU A 85 -0.32 11.42 1.22
C LEU A 85 1.06 11.19 1.83
N ILE A 86 2.13 11.21 1.03
CA ILE A 86 3.49 10.94 1.50
C ILE A 86 3.88 11.98 2.56
N GLY A 87 4.39 11.52 3.70
CA GLY A 87 4.72 12.35 4.87
C GLY A 87 3.54 12.68 5.79
N ASN A 88 2.29 12.33 5.42
CA ASN A 88 1.16 12.47 6.36
C ASN A 88 1.25 11.43 7.48
N PRO A 89 0.76 11.75 8.68
CA PRO A 89 0.79 10.83 9.81
C PRO A 89 -0.09 9.60 9.55
N LEU A 90 0.41 8.44 9.98
CA LEU A 90 -0.37 7.22 10.14
C LEU A 90 -1.25 7.33 11.39
N LYS A 91 -2.14 6.36 11.58
CA LYS A 91 -3.04 6.31 12.74
C LYS A 91 -3.03 4.95 13.40
#